data_AF-A0A166X595-F1
#
_entry.id   AF-A0A166X595-F1
#
_cell.length_a   1.000
_cell.length_b   1.000
_cell.length_c   1.000
_cell.angle_alpha   90.00
_cell.angle_beta   90.00
_cell.angle_gamma   90.00
#
_symmetry.space_group_name_H-M   'P 1'
#
loop_
_entity.id
_entity.type
_entity.pdbx_description
1 polymer ?
#
loop_
_entity_poly.entity_id
_entity_poly.type
_entity_poly.pdbx_seq_one_letter_code
_entity_poly.pdbx_strand_id
1 'polypeptide(L)'
;MTPRPLSSLSKSLKANAPLSLHNVTRHAPSTPLVLYIPPFSPAAGTQPAVPRFLHRYPTVVINYRWSAPVSTRQPPPDTVAGEDQRHDFSTPLQWPTPLHDTLAGYTWITENLRPLRSARRDVYIYSSHAGASIAASLALTESHHHERMAVRGLIAWNGIYNWSMFLPDHKVNKPATARSKKLPPRPDEGSPLHMLQMKMPELFRAPVDLLDPFASPSLFFQTAGMMAPSTFTQAAAVSSFLDKLSSVTSEVKPSDILGVSGSAFPAPRRSALVFPPRKSTLKLPSTLFLHDSSPTEPAPQRRTKNTASSLAKELASRTARRRKVTGHTFEAQTTELAGLMRRSLEKLEFKARMEWDEDFDEVAEAERRVSIVEVGENEGVELGEHGQEVVREWLEDRIRL
;
A
#
# COMPACT_ATOMS: atom_id res chain seq x y z
N MET A 1 30.61 7.29 -23.76
CA MET A 1 30.83 6.93 -22.33
C MET A 1 31.39 5.53 -22.27
N THR A 2 32.51 5.32 -21.57
CA THR A 2 33.03 3.99 -21.23
C THR A 2 32.31 3.46 -19.98
N PRO A 3 32.03 2.14 -19.89
CA PRO A 3 31.34 1.56 -18.74
C PRO A 3 32.26 1.52 -17.50
N ARG A 4 31.72 1.86 -16.33
CA ARG A 4 32.39 1.55 -15.06
C ARG A 4 32.32 0.04 -14.80
N PRO A 5 33.43 -0.62 -14.37
CA PRO A 5 33.41 -2.05 -14.10
C PRO A 5 32.53 -2.37 -12.89
N LEU A 6 31.84 -3.51 -12.90
CA LEU A 6 30.92 -3.94 -11.83
C LEU A 6 31.59 -4.08 -10.45
N SER A 7 32.90 -4.35 -10.40
CA SER A 7 33.74 -4.33 -9.18
C SER A 7 33.93 -2.93 -8.57
N SER A 8 33.61 -1.86 -9.31
CA SER A 8 33.52 -0.49 -8.77
C SER A 8 32.13 -0.16 -8.24
N LEU A 9 31.06 -0.81 -8.75
CA LEU A 9 29.69 -0.59 -8.26
C LEU A 9 29.51 -1.13 -6.83
N SER A 10 30.11 -2.28 -6.49
CA SER A 10 30.13 -2.79 -5.11
C SER A 10 30.95 -1.92 -4.14
N LYS A 11 31.92 -1.13 -4.63
CA LYS A 11 32.62 -0.11 -3.85
C LYS A 11 31.80 1.18 -3.75
N SER A 12 31.13 1.59 -4.82
CA SER A 12 30.26 2.78 -4.86
C SER A 12 29.01 2.62 -3.99
N LEU A 13 28.50 1.40 -3.82
CA LEU A 13 27.40 1.07 -2.90
C LEU A 13 27.71 1.38 -1.42
N LYS A 14 28.98 1.62 -1.05
CA LYS A 14 29.34 2.08 0.30
C LYS A 14 29.06 3.57 0.56
N ALA A 15 28.52 4.30 -0.43
CA ALA A 15 28.08 5.68 -0.28
C ALA A 15 26.60 5.83 -0.72
N ASN A 16 25.73 6.08 0.26
CA ASN A 16 24.41 6.71 0.15
C ASN A 16 23.28 6.01 -0.63
N ALA A 17 23.45 4.79 -1.16
CA ALA A 17 22.36 4.02 -1.77
C ALA A 17 21.81 2.92 -0.83
N PRO A 18 20.51 2.94 -0.45
CA PRO A 18 19.92 1.97 0.48
C PRO A 18 19.59 0.62 -0.21
N LEU A 19 20.57 -0.01 -0.85
CA LEU A 19 20.37 -1.14 -1.76
C LEU A 19 21.12 -2.41 -1.34
N SER A 20 20.59 -3.57 -1.72
CA SER A 20 21.29 -4.86 -1.61
C SER A 20 21.00 -5.73 -2.83
N LEU A 21 22.02 -6.40 -3.39
CA LEU A 21 21.96 -7.12 -4.67
C LEU A 21 22.15 -8.62 -4.45
N HIS A 22 21.13 -9.42 -4.78
CA HIS A 22 21.11 -10.86 -4.56
C HIS A 22 20.99 -11.58 -5.92
N ASN A 23 21.98 -12.41 -6.25
CA ASN A 23 22.08 -13.16 -7.51
C ASN A 23 22.01 -12.36 -8.82
N VAL A 24 21.93 -11.02 -8.79
CA VAL A 24 21.86 -10.14 -9.98
C VAL A 24 22.98 -10.39 -11.00
N THR A 25 24.17 -10.82 -10.56
CA THR A 25 25.33 -11.15 -11.40
C THR A 25 25.38 -12.62 -11.87
N ARG A 26 24.47 -13.48 -11.42
CA ARG A 26 24.37 -14.90 -11.82
C ARG A 26 23.47 -15.14 -13.03
N HIS A 27 22.70 -14.14 -13.45
CA HIS A 27 21.76 -14.20 -14.58
C HIS A 27 22.16 -13.18 -15.66
N ALA A 28 21.57 -13.30 -16.85
CA ALA A 28 21.83 -12.37 -17.94
C ALA A 28 21.31 -10.95 -17.58
N PRO A 29 21.93 -9.86 -18.09
CA PRO A 29 21.43 -8.50 -17.88
C PRO A 29 20.01 -8.24 -18.42
N SER A 30 19.51 -9.10 -19.31
CA SER A 30 18.14 -9.10 -19.84
C SER A 30 17.15 -9.94 -19.02
N THR A 31 17.60 -10.82 -18.12
CA THR A 31 16.71 -11.62 -17.27
C THR A 31 15.89 -10.66 -16.37
N PRO A 32 14.54 -10.80 -16.33
CA PRO A 32 13.68 -9.93 -15.54
C PRO A 32 14.13 -9.84 -14.08
N LEU A 33 14.00 -8.65 -13.50
CA LEU A 33 14.49 -8.33 -12.17
C LEU A 33 13.36 -8.39 -11.14
N VAL A 34 13.59 -9.05 -10.00
CA VAL A 34 12.71 -8.91 -8.85
C VAL A 34 13.19 -7.75 -7.98
N LEU A 35 12.26 -6.87 -7.59
CA LEU A 35 12.48 -5.83 -6.61
C LEU A 35 11.75 -6.21 -5.30
N TYR A 36 12.51 -6.48 -4.24
CA TYR A 36 11.98 -6.69 -2.90
C TYR A 36 11.95 -5.36 -2.13
N ILE A 37 10.78 -4.99 -1.66
CA ILE A 37 10.60 -3.89 -0.70
C ILE A 37 10.22 -4.55 0.65
N PRO A 38 11.06 -4.45 1.70
CA PRO A 38 10.83 -5.13 2.99
C PRO A 38 9.51 -4.73 3.67
N PRO A 39 8.91 -5.61 4.50
CA PRO A 39 7.64 -5.31 5.18
C PRO A 39 7.69 -4.10 6.10
N PHE A 40 8.87 -3.83 6.69
CA PHE A 40 9.18 -2.72 7.57
C PHE A 40 10.60 -2.22 7.30
N SER A 41 10.92 -0.99 7.70
CA SER A 41 12.29 -0.48 7.76
C SER A 41 13.20 -1.43 8.54
N PRO A 42 14.37 -1.86 8.02
CA PRO A 42 15.33 -2.60 8.80
C PRO A 42 15.90 -1.73 9.95
N ALA A 43 16.43 -2.39 10.98
CA ALA A 43 17.13 -1.71 12.06
C ALA A 43 18.50 -1.22 11.58
N ALA A 44 19.04 -0.20 12.25
CA ALA A 44 20.36 0.35 11.89
C ALA A 44 21.45 -0.75 11.96
N GLY A 45 22.07 -1.04 10.82
CA GLY A 45 23.10 -2.07 10.70
C GLY A 45 22.61 -3.50 10.41
N THR A 46 21.30 -3.77 10.36
CA THR A 46 20.77 -5.07 9.92
C THR A 46 20.39 -5.05 8.44
N GLN A 47 20.43 -6.22 7.80
CA GLN A 47 19.87 -6.43 6.46
C GLN A 47 18.63 -7.33 6.58
N PRO A 48 17.52 -7.02 5.89
CA PRO A 48 16.34 -7.86 5.90
C PRO A 48 16.62 -9.16 5.13
N ALA A 49 16.13 -10.29 5.66
CA ALA A 49 16.20 -11.56 4.96
C ALA A 49 15.40 -11.50 3.65
N VAL A 50 15.99 -11.98 2.56
CA VAL A 50 15.27 -12.21 1.29
C VAL A 50 14.42 -13.48 1.45
N PRO A 51 13.13 -13.46 1.11
CA PRO A 51 12.29 -14.66 1.17
C PRO A 51 12.82 -15.80 0.30
N ARG A 52 12.74 -17.04 0.80
CA ARG A 52 13.37 -18.22 0.16
C ARG A 52 12.94 -18.44 -1.29
N PHE A 53 11.67 -18.23 -1.60
CA PHE A 53 11.12 -18.35 -2.97
C PHE A 53 11.72 -17.32 -3.97
N LEU A 54 12.30 -16.21 -3.49
CA LEU A 54 12.99 -15.24 -4.34
C LEU A 54 14.45 -15.59 -4.64
N HIS A 55 15.07 -16.53 -3.90
CA HIS A 55 16.50 -16.85 -4.05
C HIS A 55 16.90 -17.32 -5.46
N ARG A 56 15.98 -17.87 -6.26
CA ARG A 56 16.22 -18.31 -7.64
C ARG A 56 16.24 -17.16 -8.67
N TYR A 57 15.82 -15.96 -8.29
CA TYR A 57 15.69 -14.82 -9.21
C TYR A 57 16.76 -13.74 -8.93
N PRO A 58 17.21 -12.99 -9.95
CA PRO A 58 18.05 -11.82 -9.74
C PRO A 58 17.22 -10.76 -9.00
N THR A 59 17.52 -10.55 -7.73
CA THR A 59 16.71 -9.78 -6.78
C THR A 59 17.49 -8.56 -6.27
N VAL A 60 16.85 -7.40 -6.25
CA VAL A 60 17.35 -6.19 -5.56
C VAL A 60 16.45 -5.88 -4.38
N VAL A 61 17.03 -5.52 -3.24
CA VAL A 61 16.30 -5.04 -2.07
C VAL A 61 16.47 -3.53 -1.94
N ILE A 62 15.37 -2.81 -1.70
CA ILE A 62 15.38 -1.39 -1.30
C ILE A 62 15.12 -1.32 0.21
N ASN A 63 16.15 -0.94 0.97
CA ASN A 63 16.13 -0.83 2.42
C ASN A 63 15.69 0.59 2.85
N TYR A 64 14.45 0.96 2.51
CA TYR A 64 13.91 2.28 2.85
C TYR A 64 13.88 2.53 4.37
N ARG A 65 14.05 3.78 4.78
CA ARG A 65 13.95 4.20 6.18
C ARG A 65 12.52 4.63 6.50
N TRP A 66 11.92 4.03 7.52
CA TRP A 66 10.61 4.43 8.04
C TRP A 66 10.49 4.16 9.54
N SER A 67 10.58 5.22 10.35
CA SER A 67 10.49 5.13 11.82
C SER A 67 10.11 6.46 12.45
N ALA A 68 9.79 6.43 13.75
CA ALA A 68 9.84 7.62 14.60
C ALA A 68 11.17 8.38 14.43
N PRO A 69 11.20 9.71 14.63
CA PRO A 69 12.45 10.44 14.83
C PRO A 69 13.15 9.90 16.08
N VAL A 70 14.42 9.53 15.95
CA VAL A 70 15.20 9.06 17.11
C VAL A 70 15.49 10.27 18.00
N SER A 71 14.96 10.26 19.22
CA SER A 71 15.19 11.30 20.24
C SER A 71 16.60 11.24 20.85
N THR A 72 17.60 11.40 19.99
CA THR A 72 18.97 11.79 20.35
C THR A 72 19.16 13.25 19.93
N ARG A 73 19.67 14.13 20.78
CA ARG A 73 20.64 13.88 21.86
C ARG A 73 20.37 14.85 23.02
N GLN A 74 20.06 14.35 24.21
CA GLN A 74 20.25 15.15 25.41
C GLN A 74 21.76 15.43 25.53
N PRO A 75 22.23 16.69 25.55
CA PRO A 75 23.65 16.98 25.67
C PRO A 75 24.15 16.46 27.04
N PRO A 76 25.34 15.85 27.12
CA PRO A 76 25.95 15.56 28.42
C PRO A 76 26.21 16.89 29.13
N PRO A 77 25.99 16.97 30.46
CA PRO A 77 25.91 18.23 31.20
C PRO A 77 27.20 19.07 31.14
N ASP A 78 28.34 18.47 30.84
CA ASP A 78 29.67 19.06 30.95
C ASP A 78 30.26 19.53 29.59
N THR A 79 29.42 19.86 28.60
CA THR A 79 29.90 20.39 27.30
C THR A 79 29.86 21.92 27.29
N VAL A 80 31.00 22.55 27.59
CA VAL A 80 31.15 24.02 27.55
C VAL A 80 30.86 24.56 26.14
N ALA A 81 30.19 25.71 26.05
CA ALA A 81 29.76 26.28 24.78
C ALA A 81 30.95 26.70 23.90
N GLY A 82 31.22 25.91 22.85
CA GLY A 82 32.05 26.29 21.70
C GLY A 82 31.16 26.58 20.48
N GLU A 83 31.49 27.60 19.70
CA GLU A 83 30.62 28.18 18.67
C GLU A 83 30.53 27.36 17.36
N ASP A 84 30.85 26.07 17.39
CA ASP A 84 30.79 25.17 16.22
C ASP A 84 29.39 24.54 16.08
N GLN A 85 28.35 25.38 16.04
CA GLN A 85 26.95 24.97 15.79
C GLN A 85 26.77 24.51 14.33
N ARG A 86 27.31 23.33 14.01
CA ARG A 86 26.90 22.58 12.83
C ARG A 86 25.44 22.22 13.01
N HIS A 87 24.58 22.70 12.13
CA HIS A 87 23.22 22.22 12.04
C HIS A 87 23.26 20.75 11.59
N ASP A 88 23.21 19.83 12.56
CA ASP A 88 22.98 18.40 12.32
C ASP A 88 21.55 18.23 11.78
N PHE A 89 21.39 18.43 10.47
CA PHE A 89 20.15 18.26 9.72
C PHE A 89 19.75 16.78 9.65
N SER A 90 19.38 16.21 10.80
CA SER A 90 18.81 14.88 10.92
C SER A 90 17.49 14.82 10.13
N THR A 91 17.50 14.16 8.98
CA THR A 91 16.31 14.00 8.14
C THR A 91 15.25 13.20 8.92
N PRO A 92 14.03 13.72 9.11
CA PRO A 92 12.97 12.97 9.79
C PRO A 92 12.70 11.65 9.07
N LEU A 93 12.72 10.53 9.79
CA LEU A 93 12.52 9.18 9.23
C LEU A 93 11.04 8.81 9.04
N GLN A 94 10.14 9.79 9.18
CA GLN A 94 8.70 9.68 8.95
C GLN A 94 8.37 9.92 7.47
N TRP A 95 7.09 9.79 7.11
CA TRP A 95 6.61 10.18 5.78
C TRP A 95 7.01 11.63 5.41
N PRO A 96 7.51 11.93 4.19
CA PRO A 96 7.64 11.07 3.00
C PRO A 96 9.01 10.41 2.78
N THR A 97 9.94 10.42 3.75
CA THR A 97 11.29 9.81 3.62
C THR A 97 11.32 8.38 3.02
N PRO A 98 10.47 7.41 3.41
CA PRO A 98 10.47 6.07 2.79
C PRO A 98 10.17 6.05 1.28
N LEU A 99 9.35 7.00 0.81
CA LEU A 99 9.06 7.15 -0.62
C LEU A 99 10.30 7.66 -1.35
N HIS A 100 10.99 8.66 -0.79
CA HIS A 100 12.19 9.23 -1.39
C HIS A 100 13.35 8.24 -1.44
N ASP A 101 13.57 7.45 -0.38
CA ASP A 101 14.55 6.35 -0.38
C ASP A 101 14.24 5.31 -1.46
N THR A 102 12.95 5.02 -1.66
CA THR A 102 12.49 4.03 -2.65
C THR A 102 12.60 4.53 -4.09
N LEU A 103 12.25 5.79 -4.36
CA LEU A 103 12.48 6.41 -5.67
C LEU A 103 13.97 6.53 -5.97
N ALA A 104 14.81 6.93 -5.01
CA ALA A 104 16.26 6.99 -5.19
C ALA A 104 16.87 5.60 -5.50
N GLY A 105 16.43 4.57 -4.78
CA GLY A 105 16.78 3.18 -5.06
C GLY A 105 16.33 2.72 -6.45
N TYR A 106 15.10 3.05 -6.85
CA TYR A 106 14.56 2.69 -8.16
C TYR A 106 15.26 3.40 -9.33
N THR A 107 15.53 4.70 -9.21
CA THR A 107 16.31 5.47 -10.19
C THR A 107 17.70 4.86 -10.35
N TRP A 108 18.41 4.56 -9.26
CA TRP A 108 19.71 3.90 -9.34
C TRP A 108 19.62 2.55 -10.06
N ILE A 109 18.58 1.76 -9.82
CA ILE A 109 18.32 0.47 -10.49
C ILE A 109 18.10 0.67 -11.99
N THR A 110 17.28 1.63 -12.42
CA THR A 110 16.99 1.87 -13.86
C THR A 110 18.14 2.56 -14.60
N GLU A 111 19.05 3.23 -13.90
CA GLU A 111 20.30 3.78 -14.47
C GLU A 111 21.41 2.71 -14.58
N ASN A 112 21.62 1.89 -13.54
CA ASN A 112 22.81 1.03 -13.41
C ASN A 112 22.57 -0.43 -13.81
N LEU A 113 21.33 -0.92 -13.80
CA LEU A 113 20.99 -2.33 -14.10
C LEU A 113 20.21 -2.52 -15.42
N ARG A 114 20.09 -1.44 -16.21
CA ARG A 114 19.47 -1.44 -17.54
C ARG A 114 20.26 -2.30 -18.53
N PRO A 115 19.60 -3.16 -19.33
CA PRO A 115 20.30 -4.02 -20.28
C PRO A 115 20.95 -3.19 -21.40
N LEU A 116 22.11 -3.65 -21.86
CA LEU A 116 22.79 -3.09 -23.03
C LEU A 116 22.02 -3.41 -24.32
N ARG A 117 22.24 -2.60 -25.37
CA ARG A 117 21.56 -2.68 -26.69
C ARG A 117 20.04 -2.41 -26.58
N SER A 118 19.26 -2.91 -27.53
CA SER A 118 17.80 -2.73 -27.64
C SER A 118 16.98 -3.67 -26.75
N ALA A 119 17.62 -4.53 -25.96
CA ALA A 119 16.95 -5.50 -25.10
C ALA A 119 16.07 -4.81 -24.03
N ARG A 120 15.06 -5.56 -23.55
CA ARG A 120 14.22 -5.20 -22.42
C ARG A 120 14.66 -5.95 -21.16
N ARG A 121 14.32 -5.40 -20.00
CA ARG A 121 14.43 -6.04 -18.69
C ARG A 121 13.24 -5.61 -17.84
N ASP A 122 12.26 -6.47 -17.76
CA ASP A 122 11.04 -6.20 -17.01
C ASP A 122 11.28 -6.31 -15.49
N VAL A 123 10.61 -5.47 -14.71
CA VAL A 123 10.74 -5.43 -13.24
C VAL A 123 9.44 -5.88 -12.57
N TYR A 124 9.57 -6.82 -11.63
CA TYR A 124 8.46 -7.35 -10.83
C TYR A 124 8.71 -7.06 -9.35
N ILE A 125 7.76 -6.41 -8.68
CA ILE A 125 7.91 -5.99 -7.28
C ILE A 125 7.27 -7.02 -6.36
N TYR A 126 7.96 -7.44 -5.29
CA TYR A 126 7.40 -8.19 -4.17
C TYR A 126 7.50 -7.37 -2.87
N SER A 127 6.43 -7.35 -2.08
CA SER A 127 6.41 -6.71 -0.75
C SER A 127 5.26 -7.20 0.14
N SER A 128 5.26 -6.83 1.42
CA SER A 128 4.12 -7.03 2.31
C SER A 128 3.95 -5.88 3.32
N HIS A 129 2.84 -5.89 4.09
CA HIS A 129 2.62 -4.99 5.23
C HIS A 129 2.77 -3.49 4.91
N ALA A 130 3.64 -2.75 5.62
CA ALA A 130 3.87 -1.33 5.36
C ALA A 130 4.63 -1.11 4.05
N GLY A 131 5.63 -1.95 3.75
CA GLY A 131 6.35 -1.93 2.47
C GLY A 131 5.43 -2.05 1.25
N ALA A 132 4.35 -2.83 1.36
CA ALA A 132 3.39 -3.02 0.27
C ALA A 132 2.63 -1.74 -0.13
N SER A 133 2.51 -0.74 0.75
CA SER A 133 1.95 0.56 0.38
C SER A 133 2.87 1.29 -0.60
N ILE A 134 4.17 1.35 -0.28
CA ILE A 134 5.21 1.98 -1.10
C ILE A 134 5.40 1.20 -2.41
N ALA A 135 5.41 -0.13 -2.34
CA ALA A 135 5.51 -1.02 -3.49
C ALA A 135 4.34 -0.85 -4.47
N ALA A 136 3.11 -0.70 -3.95
CA ALA A 136 1.94 -0.43 -4.78
C ALA A 136 2.02 0.94 -5.46
N SER A 137 2.40 1.99 -4.72
CA SER A 137 2.61 3.33 -5.30
C SER A 137 3.66 3.32 -6.41
N LEU A 138 4.85 2.74 -6.15
CA LEU A 138 5.92 2.59 -7.15
C LEU A 138 5.43 1.79 -8.37
N ALA A 139 4.68 0.70 -8.16
CA ALA A 139 4.14 -0.08 -9.26
C ALA A 139 3.14 0.69 -10.12
N LEU A 140 2.31 1.55 -9.51
CA LEU A 140 1.33 2.37 -10.21
C LEU A 140 2.00 3.54 -10.98
N THR A 141 3.09 4.11 -10.45
CA THR A 141 3.75 5.28 -11.06
C THR A 141 4.91 4.95 -11.99
N GLU A 142 5.49 3.75 -11.92
CA GLU A 142 6.65 3.34 -12.75
C GLU A 142 6.32 2.25 -13.79
N SER A 143 5.02 1.94 -14.01
CA SER A 143 4.57 0.95 -15.03
C SER A 143 4.56 1.52 -16.46
N HIS A 144 5.69 2.09 -16.88
CA HIS A 144 5.91 2.59 -18.23
C HIS A 144 6.14 1.44 -19.22
N HIS A 145 5.07 0.90 -19.79
CA HIS A 145 5.12 -0.27 -20.70
C HIS A 145 6.01 -0.07 -21.95
N HIS A 146 6.13 1.17 -22.44
CA HIS A 146 6.96 1.51 -23.59
C HIS A 146 8.47 1.43 -23.27
N GLU A 147 8.89 1.68 -22.03
CA GLU A 147 10.30 1.74 -21.63
C GLU A 147 11.02 0.38 -21.66
N ARG A 148 12.36 0.40 -21.80
CA ARG A 148 13.18 -0.83 -21.85
C ARG A 148 13.31 -1.51 -20.50
N MET A 149 13.30 -0.75 -19.41
CA MET A 149 13.32 -1.25 -18.05
C MET A 149 12.38 -0.38 -17.22
N ALA A 150 11.30 -1.00 -16.75
CA ALA A 150 10.21 -0.36 -16.01
C ALA A 150 9.38 -1.45 -15.32
N VAL A 151 8.47 -1.08 -14.41
CA VAL A 151 7.62 -2.06 -13.71
C VAL A 151 6.66 -2.73 -14.68
N ARG A 152 6.44 -4.04 -14.52
CA ARG A 152 5.41 -4.83 -15.21
C ARG A 152 4.45 -5.52 -14.28
N GLY A 153 4.84 -5.72 -13.03
CA GLY A 153 3.97 -6.39 -12.08
C GLY A 153 4.31 -6.14 -10.61
N LEU A 154 3.31 -6.41 -9.78
CA LEU A 154 3.29 -6.22 -8.34
C LEU A 154 2.75 -7.47 -7.66
N ILE A 155 3.43 -7.91 -6.62
CA ILE A 155 3.00 -8.96 -5.71
C ILE A 155 3.00 -8.34 -4.31
N ALA A 156 1.84 -8.28 -3.67
CA ALA A 156 1.67 -7.55 -2.42
C ALA A 156 0.78 -8.32 -1.44
N TRP A 157 1.38 -8.75 -0.31
CA TRP A 157 0.71 -9.52 0.74
C TRP A 157 0.40 -8.66 1.97
N ASN A 158 -0.80 -8.77 2.56
CA ASN A 158 -1.21 -8.03 3.77
C ASN A 158 -0.92 -6.50 3.69
N GLY A 159 -1.05 -5.90 2.51
CA GLY A 159 -0.67 -4.51 2.31
C GLY A 159 -1.70 -3.50 2.81
N ILE A 160 -1.22 -2.34 3.24
CA ILE A 160 -2.06 -1.16 3.47
C ILE A 160 -2.08 -0.32 2.20
N TYR A 161 -3.25 -0.18 1.56
CA TYR A 161 -3.41 0.61 0.33
C TYR A 161 -4.20 1.90 0.56
N ASN A 162 -4.78 2.04 1.75
CA ASN A 162 -5.54 3.20 2.20
C ASN A 162 -5.36 3.36 3.73
N TRP A 163 -4.33 4.11 4.15
CA TRP A 163 -4.07 4.38 5.56
C TRP A 163 -5.17 5.21 6.23
N SER A 164 -5.96 5.98 5.47
CA SER A 164 -7.11 6.69 6.03
C SER A 164 -8.14 5.74 6.65
N MET A 165 -8.13 4.44 6.31
CA MET A 165 -8.95 3.43 6.99
C MET A 165 -8.67 3.29 8.50
N PHE A 166 -7.52 3.74 9.02
CA PHE A 166 -7.27 3.76 10.46
C PHE A 166 -7.94 4.96 11.17
N LEU A 167 -8.33 6.01 10.45
CA LEU A 167 -8.87 7.24 11.05
C LEU A 167 -10.33 7.07 11.49
N PRO A 168 -10.74 7.62 12.65
CA PRO A 168 -12.13 7.53 13.15
C PRO A 168 -13.19 8.05 12.16
N ASP A 169 -12.81 9.01 11.33
CA ASP A 169 -13.72 9.63 10.36
C ASP A 169 -13.96 8.82 9.08
N HIS A 170 -13.14 7.81 8.79
CA HIS A 170 -13.29 7.03 7.56
C HIS A 170 -14.57 6.20 7.57
N LYS A 171 -15.19 6.03 6.40
CA LYS A 171 -16.49 5.35 6.22
C LYS A 171 -16.51 3.92 6.77
N VAL A 172 -15.36 3.25 6.84
CA VAL A 172 -15.23 1.90 7.40
C VAL A 172 -15.42 1.87 8.93
N ASN A 173 -15.08 2.96 9.61
CA ASN A 173 -15.13 3.11 11.07
C ASN A 173 -16.42 3.79 11.56
N LYS A 174 -17.37 4.04 10.66
CA LYS A 174 -18.69 4.62 10.98
C LYS A 174 -19.79 3.55 10.89
N PRO A 175 -20.78 3.56 11.81
CA PRO A 175 -21.85 2.57 11.82
C PRO A 175 -22.66 2.64 10.51
N ALA A 176 -23.00 1.47 9.94
CA ALA A 176 -23.59 1.37 8.61
C ALA A 176 -24.95 2.09 8.45
N THR A 177 -25.66 2.33 9.55
CA THR A 177 -26.80 3.26 9.65
C THR A 177 -26.76 3.96 11.01
N ALA A 178 -27.38 5.14 11.12
CA ALA A 178 -27.49 5.88 12.39
C ALA A 178 -28.30 5.16 13.48
N ARG A 179 -28.98 4.04 13.16
CA ARG A 179 -29.70 3.18 14.11
C ARG A 179 -28.92 1.89 14.47
N SER A 180 -27.74 1.66 13.87
CA SER A 180 -26.91 0.49 14.16
C SER A 180 -26.19 0.65 15.49
N LYS A 181 -26.56 -0.16 16.50
CA LYS A 181 -25.82 -0.29 17.76
C LYS A 181 -24.53 -1.12 17.64
N LYS A 182 -24.35 -1.89 16.56
CA LYS A 182 -23.06 -2.55 16.28
C LYS A 182 -22.03 -1.49 15.87
N LEU A 183 -20.96 -1.38 16.64
CA LEU A 183 -19.70 -0.77 16.21
C LEU A 183 -19.12 -1.56 15.02
N PRO A 184 -18.38 -0.92 14.11
CA PRO A 184 -17.66 -1.64 13.06
C PRO A 184 -16.48 -2.43 13.66
N PRO A 185 -16.10 -3.58 13.07
CA PRO A 185 -14.93 -4.33 13.51
C PRO A 185 -13.65 -3.49 13.43
N ARG A 186 -12.88 -3.52 14.52
CA ARG A 186 -11.51 -2.98 14.61
C ARG A 186 -10.50 -4.10 14.32
N PRO A 187 -9.26 -3.78 13.94
CA PRO A 187 -8.18 -4.77 13.89
C PRO A 187 -7.97 -5.44 15.26
N ASP A 188 -7.99 -6.77 15.28
CA ASP A 188 -7.87 -7.59 16.50
C ASP A 188 -6.55 -7.31 17.23
N GLU A 189 -6.59 -7.26 18.56
CA GLU A 189 -5.43 -6.93 19.38
C GLU A 189 -4.28 -7.92 19.17
N GLY A 190 -3.07 -7.41 18.94
CA GLY A 190 -1.89 -8.22 18.59
C GLY A 190 -1.77 -8.60 17.10
N SER A 191 -2.80 -8.43 16.27
CA SER A 191 -2.70 -8.70 14.82
C SER A 191 -1.67 -7.78 14.12
N PRO A 192 -1.07 -8.19 12.98
CA PRO A 192 -0.17 -7.33 12.22
C PRO A 192 -0.81 -6.00 11.79
N LEU A 193 -2.13 -6.01 11.53
CA LEU A 193 -2.90 -4.81 11.20
C LEU A 193 -3.08 -3.86 12.40
N HIS A 194 -3.28 -4.41 13.60
CA HIS A 194 -3.32 -3.65 14.85
C HIS A 194 -1.93 -3.07 15.20
N MET A 195 -0.86 -3.83 14.99
CA MET A 195 0.52 -3.34 15.15
C MET A 195 0.84 -2.17 14.20
N LEU A 196 0.32 -2.21 12.97
CA LEU A 196 0.39 -1.09 12.02
C LEU A 196 -0.45 0.12 12.48
N GLN A 197 -1.64 -0.10 13.05
CA GLN A 197 -2.47 0.96 13.63
C GLN A 197 -1.76 1.69 14.78
N MET A 198 -1.13 0.94 15.68
CA MET A 198 -0.43 1.49 16.84
C MET A 198 0.84 2.27 16.46
N LYS A 199 1.55 1.83 15.42
CA LYS A 199 2.75 2.54 14.89
C LYS A 199 2.43 3.72 13.97
N MET A 200 1.19 3.87 13.49
CA MET A 200 0.82 4.95 12.55
C MET A 200 1.26 6.36 13.02
N PRO A 201 1.14 6.78 14.30
CA PRO A 201 1.62 8.09 14.76
C PRO A 201 3.15 8.25 14.79
N GLU A 202 3.90 7.14 14.78
CA GLU A 202 5.36 7.16 14.63
C GLU A 202 5.77 7.29 13.15
N LEU A 203 5.03 6.65 12.26
CA LEU A 203 5.31 6.56 10.82
C LEU A 203 4.96 7.85 10.05
N PHE A 204 3.99 8.63 10.54
CA PHE A 204 3.46 9.82 9.87
C PHE A 204 3.51 11.04 10.80
N ARG A 205 3.77 12.23 10.25
CA ARG A 205 3.95 13.47 11.04
C ARG A 205 2.61 14.03 11.50
N ALA A 206 1.59 13.91 10.65
CA ALA A 206 0.24 14.36 10.92
C ALA A 206 -0.80 13.50 10.15
N PRO A 207 -2.08 13.47 10.57
CA PRO A 207 -3.12 12.68 9.89
C PRO A 207 -3.35 13.01 8.41
N VAL A 208 -2.94 14.20 7.97
CA VAL A 208 -2.99 14.60 6.56
C VAL A 208 -2.02 13.81 5.67
N ASP A 209 -0.88 13.35 6.22
CA ASP A 209 0.07 12.52 5.47
C ASP A 209 -0.55 11.16 5.05
N LEU A 210 -1.55 10.67 5.79
CA LEU A 210 -2.30 9.43 5.44
C LEU A 210 -3.18 9.60 4.18
N LEU A 211 -3.44 10.84 3.77
CA LEU A 211 -4.22 11.20 2.59
C LEU A 211 -3.35 11.46 1.34
N ASP A 212 -2.02 11.31 1.47
CA ASP A 212 -1.09 11.31 0.34
C ASP A 212 -1.35 10.07 -0.54
N PRO A 213 -1.59 10.22 -1.87
CA PRO A 213 -1.76 9.08 -2.78
C PRO A 213 -0.58 8.11 -2.81
N PHE A 214 0.65 8.57 -2.53
CA PHE A 214 1.82 7.70 -2.48
C PHE A 214 1.90 6.91 -1.17
N ALA A 215 1.31 7.39 -0.07
CA ALA A 215 1.14 6.60 1.15
C ALA A 215 -0.06 5.64 1.01
N SER A 216 -1.16 6.14 0.44
CA SER A 216 -2.44 5.46 0.27
C SER A 216 -2.76 5.25 -1.22
N PRO A 217 -2.15 4.24 -1.90
CA PRO A 217 -2.34 3.94 -3.33
C PRO A 217 -3.78 3.96 -3.86
N SER A 218 -4.77 3.58 -3.05
CA SER A 218 -6.19 3.67 -3.43
C SER A 218 -6.60 5.09 -3.85
N LEU A 219 -5.94 6.13 -3.32
CA LEU A 219 -6.27 7.54 -3.60
C LEU A 219 -5.80 8.04 -4.96
N PHE A 220 -4.97 7.29 -5.70
CA PHE A 220 -4.78 7.53 -7.14
C PHE A 220 -6.10 7.37 -7.91
N PHE A 221 -6.97 6.47 -7.46
CA PHE A 221 -8.22 6.10 -8.14
C PHE A 221 -9.47 6.77 -7.55
N GLN A 222 -9.38 7.47 -6.41
CA GLN A 222 -10.52 8.10 -5.75
C GLN A 222 -10.12 9.18 -4.74
N THR A 223 -11.00 10.13 -4.47
CA THR A 223 -10.84 11.01 -3.29
C THR A 223 -11.21 10.27 -2.00
N ALA A 224 -10.56 10.60 -0.88
CA ALA A 224 -10.78 9.93 0.41
C ALA A 224 -12.23 10.07 0.94
N GLY A 225 -12.90 11.18 0.61
CA GLY A 225 -14.28 11.46 1.04
C GLY A 225 -14.42 11.82 2.53
N MET A 226 -13.38 12.45 3.08
CA MET A 226 -13.31 12.99 4.43
C MET A 226 -12.29 14.14 4.46
N MET A 227 -12.37 14.99 5.49
CA MET A 227 -11.29 15.92 5.84
C MET A 227 -10.23 15.18 6.68
N ALA A 228 -8.99 15.68 6.69
CA ALA A 228 -8.02 15.25 7.69
C ALA A 228 -8.46 15.73 9.09
N PRO A 229 -8.46 14.86 10.12
CA PRO A 229 -8.59 15.29 11.51
C PRO A 229 -7.29 15.94 11.99
N SER A 230 -7.35 16.71 13.07
CA SER A 230 -6.17 17.33 13.70
C SER A 230 -5.29 16.32 14.45
N THR A 231 -5.85 15.19 14.89
CA THR A 231 -5.11 14.10 15.56
C THR A 231 -5.50 12.73 14.99
N PHE A 232 -4.65 11.73 15.20
CA PHE A 232 -4.88 10.37 14.67
C PHE A 232 -6.05 9.63 15.34
N THR A 233 -6.39 9.98 16.59
CA THR A 233 -7.33 9.24 17.44
C THR A 233 -8.69 9.91 17.60
N GLN A 234 -8.80 11.21 17.32
CA GLN A 234 -10.04 11.97 17.47
C GLN A 234 -10.70 12.25 16.12
N ALA A 235 -12.03 12.17 16.05
CA ALA A 235 -12.77 12.59 14.87
C ALA A 235 -12.79 14.13 14.75
N ALA A 236 -12.63 14.65 13.54
CA ALA A 236 -12.59 16.08 13.22
C ALA A 236 -13.84 16.84 13.72
N ALA A 237 -15.00 16.17 13.72
CA ALA A 237 -16.25 16.73 14.27
C ALA A 237 -16.20 16.92 15.79
N VAL A 238 -15.47 16.06 16.51
CA VAL A 238 -15.27 16.19 17.96
C VAL A 238 -14.20 17.24 18.26
N SER A 239 -13.10 17.27 17.50
CA SER A 239 -12.08 18.33 17.62
C SER A 239 -12.70 19.71 17.39
N SER A 240 -13.42 19.90 16.28
CA SER A 240 -14.10 21.16 15.98
C SER A 240 -15.17 21.56 17.01
N PHE A 241 -15.76 20.60 17.74
CA PHE A 241 -16.65 20.89 18.87
C PHE A 241 -15.88 21.36 20.10
N LEU A 242 -14.73 20.74 20.42
CA LEU A 242 -13.86 21.17 21.52
C LEU A 242 -13.21 22.54 21.23
N ASP A 243 -12.76 22.79 20.00
CA ASP A 243 -12.21 24.07 19.56
C ASP A 243 -13.25 25.20 19.65
N LYS A 244 -14.52 24.90 19.34
CA LYS A 244 -15.64 25.82 19.58
C LYS A 244 -15.82 26.07 21.07
N LEU A 245 -15.87 25.04 21.91
CA LEU A 245 -16.02 25.19 23.36
C LEU A 245 -14.88 25.99 24.01
N SER A 246 -13.63 25.81 23.57
CA SER A 246 -12.48 26.57 24.09
C SER A 246 -12.44 28.02 23.59
N SER A 247 -13.04 28.32 22.43
CA SER A 247 -13.19 29.68 21.90
C SER A 247 -14.33 30.50 22.54
N VAL A 248 -15.24 29.87 23.29
CA VAL A 248 -16.40 30.54 23.89
C VAL A 248 -16.03 31.10 25.27
N THR A 249 -15.92 32.42 25.34
CA THR A 249 -16.00 33.16 26.60
C THR A 249 -17.44 33.18 27.13
N SER A 250 -17.61 33.40 28.43
CA SER A 250 -18.71 32.88 29.28
C SER A 250 -20.15 33.36 29.05
N GLU A 251 -20.51 33.95 27.90
CA GLU A 251 -21.82 34.63 27.69
C GLU A 251 -22.75 33.97 26.66
N VAL A 252 -22.39 32.83 26.05
CA VAL A 252 -23.22 32.14 25.04
C VAL A 252 -23.99 30.95 25.64
N LYS A 253 -25.26 30.78 25.26
CA LYS A 253 -26.12 29.71 25.79
C LYS A 253 -25.86 28.35 25.10
N PRO A 254 -25.94 27.21 25.81
CA PRO A 254 -25.73 25.89 25.22
C PRO A 254 -26.68 25.51 24.07
N SER A 255 -27.86 26.13 24.01
CA SER A 255 -28.83 26.00 22.90
C SER A 255 -28.21 26.37 21.55
N ASP A 256 -27.38 27.41 21.55
CA ASP A 256 -26.93 28.07 20.32
C ASP A 256 -25.76 27.29 19.70
N ILE A 257 -25.00 26.60 20.56
CA ILE A 257 -23.97 25.62 20.19
C ILE A 257 -24.61 24.38 19.54
N LEU A 258 -25.74 23.90 20.07
CA LEU A 258 -26.47 22.73 19.55
C LEU A 258 -27.28 23.04 18.28
N GLY A 259 -27.70 24.29 18.08
CA GLY A 259 -28.41 24.73 16.87
C GLY A 259 -27.57 24.65 15.59
N VAL A 260 -26.24 24.77 15.69
CA VAL A 260 -25.31 24.74 14.54
C VAL A 260 -24.83 23.30 14.28
N SER A 261 -25.78 22.41 13.94
CA SER A 261 -25.49 21.01 13.55
C SER A 261 -24.81 20.87 12.17
N GLY A 262 -24.59 21.97 11.46
CA GLY A 262 -23.72 22.05 10.29
C GLY A 262 -22.26 22.29 10.68
N SER A 263 -21.37 21.40 10.26
CA SER A 263 -19.95 21.77 10.08
C SER A 263 -19.88 22.87 9.02
N ALA A 264 -19.01 23.87 9.20
CA ALA A 264 -18.96 25.07 8.34
C ALA A 264 -18.79 24.75 6.84
N PHE A 265 -18.21 23.58 6.53
CA PHE A 265 -18.35 22.92 5.23
C PHE A 265 -18.81 21.47 5.45
N PRO A 266 -19.69 20.91 4.60
CA PRO A 266 -19.99 19.49 4.63
C PRO A 266 -18.77 18.67 4.22
N ALA A 267 -18.55 17.52 4.85
CA ALA A 267 -17.41 16.66 4.53
C ALA A 267 -17.41 16.28 3.03
N PRO A 268 -16.24 16.31 2.36
CA PRO A 268 -16.15 16.10 0.91
C PRO A 268 -16.64 14.70 0.54
N ARG A 269 -17.34 14.57 -0.59
CA ARG A 269 -17.87 13.27 -1.04
C ARG A 269 -16.77 12.48 -1.75
N ARG A 270 -16.61 11.20 -1.38
CA ARG A 270 -15.76 10.24 -2.10
C ARG A 270 -16.21 10.12 -3.56
N SER A 271 -15.31 10.45 -4.48
CA SER A 271 -15.49 10.47 -5.93
C SER A 271 -14.42 9.62 -6.59
N ALA A 272 -14.75 8.92 -7.69
CA ALA A 272 -13.76 8.19 -8.47
C ALA A 272 -12.93 9.17 -9.32
N LEU A 273 -11.62 8.92 -9.40
CA LEU A 273 -10.67 9.63 -10.24
C LEU A 273 -10.33 8.79 -11.48
N VAL A 274 -9.72 9.41 -12.49
CA VAL A 274 -9.27 8.73 -13.71
C VAL A 274 -7.77 8.53 -13.63
N PHE A 275 -7.36 7.35 -13.20
CA PHE A 275 -5.97 6.90 -13.16
C PHE A 275 -5.84 5.55 -13.90
N PRO A 276 -4.80 5.32 -14.73
CA PRO A 276 -3.77 6.29 -15.11
C PRO A 276 -4.32 7.52 -15.85
N PRO A 277 -3.69 8.70 -15.74
CA PRO A 277 -4.16 9.89 -16.45
C PRO A 277 -4.14 9.66 -17.97
N ARG A 278 -5.22 10.00 -18.68
CA ARG A 278 -5.40 9.68 -20.13
C ARG A 278 -4.32 10.20 -21.09
N LYS A 279 -3.49 11.16 -20.67
CA LYS A 279 -2.34 11.68 -21.43
C LYS A 279 -0.99 11.09 -21.01
N SER A 280 -0.99 10.16 -20.06
CA SER A 280 0.21 9.46 -19.57
C SER A 280 0.54 8.23 -20.42
N THR A 281 1.80 7.82 -20.38
CA THR A 281 2.30 6.58 -20.98
C THR A 281 2.31 5.40 -20.01
N LEU A 282 1.71 5.58 -18.82
CA LEU A 282 1.48 4.56 -17.80
C LEU A 282 0.33 3.63 -18.18
N LYS A 283 0.52 2.35 -17.88
CA LYS A 283 -0.52 1.30 -17.89
C LYS A 283 -0.55 0.62 -16.53
N LEU A 284 -1.62 -0.08 -16.19
CA LEU A 284 -1.64 -0.78 -14.90
C LEU A 284 -0.79 -2.06 -14.93
N PRO A 285 0.03 -2.33 -13.89
CA PRO A 285 0.83 -3.55 -13.78
C PRO A 285 -0.05 -4.81 -13.76
N SER A 286 0.56 -5.97 -14.01
CA SER A 286 -0.06 -7.25 -13.62
C SER A 286 0.08 -7.37 -12.10
N THR A 287 -1.01 -7.56 -11.38
CA THR A 287 -0.97 -7.54 -9.91
C THR A 287 -1.54 -8.82 -9.32
N LEU A 288 -0.82 -9.37 -8.34
CA LEU A 288 -1.28 -10.41 -7.43
C LEU A 288 -1.33 -9.82 -6.03
N PHE A 289 -2.53 -9.63 -5.50
CA PHE A 289 -2.71 -9.32 -4.09
C PHE A 289 -2.92 -10.60 -3.30
N LEU A 290 -2.27 -10.69 -2.14
CA LEU A 290 -2.47 -11.78 -1.18
C LEU A 290 -2.94 -11.19 0.14
N HIS A 291 -3.82 -11.90 0.86
CA HIS A 291 -4.18 -11.56 2.23
C HIS A 291 -4.43 -12.80 3.06
N ASP A 292 -4.22 -12.70 4.36
CA ASP A 292 -4.57 -13.77 5.28
C ASP A 292 -6.09 -13.92 5.41
N SER A 293 -6.52 -15.08 5.90
CA SER A 293 -7.91 -15.33 6.30
C SER A 293 -8.33 -14.39 7.43
N SER A 294 -9.47 -13.72 7.28
CA SER A 294 -10.04 -12.92 8.37
C SER A 294 -10.66 -13.84 9.42
N PRO A 295 -10.36 -13.68 10.73
CA PRO A 295 -11.01 -14.45 11.78
C PRO A 295 -12.54 -14.24 11.68
N THR A 296 -13.26 -15.32 11.46
CA THR A 296 -14.67 -15.26 11.07
C THR A 296 -15.58 -15.24 12.29
N GLU A 297 -16.28 -14.11 12.54
CA GLU A 297 -17.52 -14.12 13.36
C GLU A 297 -18.40 -15.27 12.83
N PRO A 298 -18.78 -16.27 13.65
CA PRO A 298 -19.56 -17.40 13.17
C PRO A 298 -20.89 -16.90 12.63
N ALA A 299 -21.11 -17.13 11.32
CA ALA A 299 -22.26 -16.57 10.62
C ALA A 299 -23.58 -16.98 11.31
N PRO A 300 -24.51 -16.04 11.57
CA PRO A 300 -25.75 -16.36 12.25
C PRO A 300 -26.52 -17.38 11.41
N GLN A 301 -26.78 -18.57 11.99
CA GLN A 301 -27.39 -19.70 11.30
C GLN A 301 -28.82 -19.38 10.82
N ARG A 302 -28.91 -18.78 9.64
CA ARG A 302 -30.16 -18.55 8.94
C ARG A 302 -30.71 -19.91 8.50
N ARG A 303 -31.67 -20.45 9.27
CA ARG A 303 -32.44 -21.65 8.96
C ARG A 303 -33.27 -21.48 7.67
N THR A 304 -32.63 -21.50 6.51
CA THR A 304 -33.29 -21.55 5.21
C THR A 304 -33.76 -22.97 4.93
N LYS A 305 -35.07 -23.14 4.68
CA LYS A 305 -35.64 -24.45 4.32
C LYS A 305 -35.07 -24.93 2.97
N ASN A 306 -34.80 -26.23 2.85
CA ASN A 306 -34.09 -26.84 1.71
C ASN A 306 -34.94 -26.92 0.43
N THR A 307 -35.24 -25.79 -0.21
CA THR A 307 -36.08 -25.71 -1.42
C THR A 307 -35.54 -24.78 -2.52
N ALA A 308 -34.25 -24.41 -2.46
CA ALA A 308 -33.60 -23.60 -3.49
C ALA A 308 -32.99 -24.47 -4.62
N SER A 309 -33.29 -24.10 -5.88
CA SER A 309 -32.78 -24.76 -7.09
C SER A 309 -31.27 -24.58 -7.29
N SER A 310 -30.65 -25.35 -8.19
CA SER A 310 -29.23 -25.23 -8.55
C SER A 310 -28.86 -23.80 -8.99
N LEU A 311 -29.65 -23.21 -9.89
CA LEU A 311 -29.44 -21.83 -10.36
C LEU A 311 -29.52 -20.81 -9.20
N ALA A 312 -30.41 -21.03 -8.22
CA ALA A 312 -30.49 -20.20 -7.03
C ALA A 312 -29.29 -20.38 -6.09
N LYS A 313 -28.68 -21.59 -6.03
CA LYS A 313 -27.42 -21.84 -5.31
C LYS A 313 -26.22 -21.22 -6.01
N GLU A 314 -26.21 -21.18 -7.34
CA GLU A 314 -25.15 -20.56 -8.15
C GLU A 314 -25.22 -19.02 -8.09
N LEU A 315 -26.42 -18.44 -8.20
CA LEU A 315 -26.64 -17.03 -7.91
C LEU A 315 -26.28 -16.71 -6.44
N ALA A 316 -26.62 -17.59 -5.50
CA ALA A 316 -26.21 -17.44 -4.11
C ALA A 316 -24.68 -17.45 -3.95
N SER A 317 -23.94 -18.34 -4.61
CA SER A 317 -22.47 -18.38 -4.53
C SER A 317 -21.81 -17.17 -5.20
N ARG A 318 -22.36 -16.68 -6.33
CA ARG A 318 -21.95 -15.41 -6.95
C ARG A 318 -22.26 -14.20 -6.06
N THR A 319 -23.30 -14.25 -5.22
CA THR A 319 -23.54 -13.25 -4.15
C THR A 319 -22.75 -13.49 -2.85
N ALA A 320 -22.28 -14.72 -2.59
CA ALA A 320 -21.38 -15.03 -1.47
C ALA A 320 -19.96 -14.52 -1.74
N ARG A 321 -19.51 -14.54 -3.00
CA ARG A 321 -18.36 -13.75 -3.48
C ARG A 321 -18.58 -12.22 -3.38
N ARG A 322 -19.80 -11.78 -3.06
CA ARG A 322 -20.14 -10.40 -2.64
C ARG A 322 -20.47 -10.32 -1.13
N ARG A 323 -19.91 -11.21 -0.30
CA ARG A 323 -19.82 -10.99 1.16
C ARG A 323 -19.11 -9.66 1.36
N LYS A 324 -19.87 -8.63 1.71
CA LYS A 324 -19.35 -7.27 1.87
C LYS A 324 -18.42 -7.28 3.08
N VAL A 325 -17.11 -7.16 2.85
CA VAL A 325 -16.11 -7.06 3.91
C VAL A 325 -16.48 -5.93 4.87
N THR A 326 -16.45 -6.21 6.17
CA THR A 326 -16.91 -5.30 7.24
C THR A 326 -15.78 -5.00 8.20
N GLY A 327 -15.58 -3.72 8.50
CA GLY A 327 -14.46 -3.27 9.33
C GLY A 327 -13.17 -3.14 8.53
N HIS A 328 -12.08 -2.82 9.22
CA HIS A 328 -10.76 -2.66 8.62
C HIS A 328 -10.00 -3.98 8.73
N THR A 329 -9.81 -4.66 7.59
CA THR A 329 -9.03 -5.92 7.46
C THR A 329 -8.10 -5.86 6.25
N PHE A 330 -7.13 -6.77 6.15
CA PHE A 330 -6.29 -6.90 4.93
C PHE A 330 -7.11 -7.31 3.70
N GLU A 331 -8.14 -8.14 3.87
CA GLU A 331 -9.15 -8.42 2.83
C GLU A 331 -9.83 -7.12 2.35
N ALA A 332 -10.24 -6.22 3.26
CA ALA A 332 -10.88 -4.95 2.91
C ALA A 332 -9.95 -3.98 2.16
N GLN A 333 -8.68 -3.93 2.55
CA GLN A 333 -7.64 -3.16 1.86
C GLN A 333 -7.44 -3.69 0.43
N THR A 334 -7.16 -5.00 0.30
CA THR A 334 -6.92 -5.68 -0.96
C THR A 334 -8.11 -5.59 -1.91
N THR A 335 -9.32 -5.88 -1.45
CA THR A 335 -10.54 -5.81 -2.29
C THR A 335 -10.90 -4.39 -2.71
N GLU A 336 -10.57 -3.36 -1.91
CA GLU A 336 -10.70 -1.97 -2.33
C GLU A 336 -9.74 -1.62 -3.49
N LEU A 337 -8.43 -1.84 -3.33
CA LEU A 337 -7.45 -1.47 -4.35
C LEU A 337 -7.61 -2.30 -5.63
N ALA A 338 -7.78 -3.62 -5.52
CA ALA A 338 -8.02 -4.49 -6.67
C ALA A 338 -9.29 -4.06 -7.42
N GLY A 339 -10.37 -3.76 -6.70
CA GLY A 339 -11.60 -3.26 -7.30
C GLY A 339 -11.44 -1.89 -7.98
N LEU A 340 -10.56 -1.02 -7.48
CA LEU A 340 -10.22 0.25 -8.11
C LEU A 340 -9.41 0.05 -9.41
N MET A 341 -8.41 -0.83 -9.38
CA MET A 341 -7.57 -1.15 -10.54
C MET A 341 -8.37 -1.83 -11.67
N ARG A 342 -9.22 -2.81 -11.36
CA ARG A 342 -10.11 -3.46 -12.34
C ARG A 342 -11.04 -2.45 -13.03
N ARG A 343 -11.70 -1.58 -12.26
CA ARG A 343 -12.52 -0.46 -12.78
C ARG A 343 -11.76 0.59 -13.59
N SER A 344 -10.44 0.62 -13.50
CA SER A 344 -9.59 1.43 -14.37
C SER A 344 -9.34 0.71 -15.69
N LEU A 345 -8.99 -0.59 -15.66
CA LEU A 345 -8.76 -1.40 -16.86
C LEU A 345 -9.98 -1.37 -17.79
N GLU A 346 -11.17 -1.68 -17.26
CA GLU A 346 -12.48 -1.56 -17.91
C GLU A 346 -12.59 -0.22 -18.70
N LYS A 347 -12.38 0.89 -17.97
CA LYS A 347 -12.63 2.26 -18.47
C LYS A 347 -11.55 2.86 -19.36
N LEU A 348 -10.34 2.32 -19.37
CA LEU A 348 -9.17 2.96 -20.00
C LEU A 348 -8.39 2.05 -20.95
N GLU A 349 -8.33 0.74 -20.69
CA GLU A 349 -7.57 -0.21 -21.51
C GLU A 349 -8.47 -1.18 -22.28
N PHE A 350 -9.62 -1.57 -21.72
CA PHE A 350 -10.49 -2.61 -22.27
C PHE A 350 -11.54 -2.10 -23.23
N LYS A 351 -12.15 -0.93 -22.98
CA LYS A 351 -13.05 -0.31 -23.97
C LYS A 351 -12.43 -0.21 -25.37
N ALA A 352 -11.14 0.14 -25.46
CA ALA A 352 -10.42 0.24 -26.73
C ALA A 352 -10.01 -1.12 -27.34
N ARG A 353 -10.20 -2.23 -26.63
CA ARG A 353 -10.11 -3.61 -27.17
C ARG A 353 -11.45 -4.11 -27.67
N MET A 354 -12.53 -3.88 -26.92
CA MET A 354 -13.89 -4.28 -27.31
C MET A 354 -14.35 -3.68 -28.66
N GLU A 355 -13.76 -2.56 -29.08
CA GLU A 355 -13.97 -1.96 -30.40
C GLU A 355 -13.38 -2.80 -31.56
N TRP A 356 -12.63 -3.88 -31.27
CA TRP A 356 -11.95 -4.76 -32.24
C TRP A 356 -12.04 -6.26 -31.92
N ASP A 357 -12.56 -6.64 -30.75
CA ASP A 357 -12.58 -7.99 -30.21
C ASP A 357 -13.94 -8.22 -29.52
N GLU A 358 -14.90 -8.78 -30.24
CA GLU A 358 -16.29 -8.95 -29.78
C GLU A 358 -16.44 -10.08 -28.73
N ASP A 359 -15.52 -11.05 -28.72
CA ASP A 359 -15.47 -12.16 -27.76
C ASP A 359 -14.70 -11.81 -26.46
N PHE A 360 -14.29 -10.55 -26.29
CA PHE A 360 -13.44 -10.10 -25.18
C PHE A 360 -14.17 -10.05 -23.81
N ASP A 361 -13.89 -11.03 -22.96
CA ASP A 361 -14.35 -11.04 -21.56
C ASP A 361 -13.54 -10.04 -20.69
N GLU A 362 -14.07 -8.82 -20.56
CA GLU A 362 -13.57 -7.77 -19.62
C GLU A 362 -13.36 -8.32 -18.20
N VAL A 363 -14.23 -9.20 -17.72
CA VAL A 363 -14.19 -9.69 -16.34
C VAL A 363 -13.04 -10.67 -16.18
N ALA A 364 -12.91 -11.65 -17.08
CA ALA A 364 -11.80 -12.60 -17.05
C ALA A 364 -10.43 -11.90 -17.22
N GLU A 365 -10.28 -10.95 -18.15
CA GLU A 365 -9.03 -10.18 -18.28
C GLU A 365 -8.79 -9.28 -17.05
N ALA A 366 -9.82 -8.68 -16.44
CA ALA A 366 -9.70 -7.92 -15.20
C ALA A 366 -9.20 -8.79 -14.03
N GLU A 367 -9.78 -9.98 -13.84
CA GLU A 367 -9.38 -10.91 -12.77
C GLU A 367 -8.00 -11.52 -13.02
N ARG A 368 -7.64 -11.81 -14.29
CA ARG A 368 -6.32 -12.31 -14.69
C ARG A 368 -5.22 -11.24 -14.57
N ARG A 369 -5.55 -9.97 -14.88
CA ARG A 369 -4.59 -8.85 -14.78
C ARG A 369 -4.38 -8.41 -13.34
N VAL A 370 -5.43 -8.43 -12.52
CA VAL A 370 -5.41 -8.04 -11.10
C VAL A 370 -6.10 -9.12 -10.26
N SER A 371 -5.33 -10.12 -9.82
CA SER A 371 -5.81 -11.25 -9.02
C SER A 371 -5.77 -10.96 -7.51
N ILE A 372 -6.58 -11.70 -6.76
CA ILE A 372 -6.63 -11.71 -5.29
C ILE A 372 -6.59 -13.17 -4.86
N VAL A 373 -5.76 -13.50 -3.86
CA VAL A 373 -5.69 -14.84 -3.26
C VAL A 373 -5.70 -14.73 -1.73
N GLU A 374 -6.56 -15.53 -1.09
CA GLU A 374 -6.55 -15.75 0.35
C GLU A 374 -5.53 -16.84 0.67
N VAL A 375 -4.53 -16.55 1.53
CA VAL A 375 -3.38 -17.44 1.77
C VAL A 375 -3.43 -18.18 3.12
N GLY A 376 -4.60 -18.26 3.74
CA GLY A 376 -4.80 -18.90 5.05
C GLY A 376 -4.36 -18.02 6.22
N GLU A 377 -4.19 -18.64 7.39
CA GLU A 377 -3.62 -17.99 8.58
C GLU A 377 -2.08 -18.11 8.54
N ASN A 378 -1.35 -17.02 8.79
CA ASN A 378 0.12 -16.96 8.72
C ASN A 378 0.70 -16.39 10.02
N GLU A 379 1.80 -16.96 10.51
CA GLU A 379 2.41 -16.52 11.77
C GLU A 379 3.31 -15.28 11.55
N GLY A 380 2.84 -14.13 12.03
CA GLY A 380 3.62 -12.90 12.14
C GLY A 380 3.79 -12.14 10.83
N VAL A 381 4.98 -12.24 10.21
CA VAL A 381 5.40 -11.41 9.06
C VAL A 381 6.09 -12.25 7.96
N GLU A 382 6.10 -13.58 8.08
CA GLU A 382 6.58 -14.48 7.03
C GLU A 382 5.39 -15.14 6.30
N LEU A 383 5.47 -15.18 4.97
CA LEU A 383 4.43 -15.77 4.12
C LEU A 383 4.54 -17.29 4.21
N GLY A 384 3.48 -17.98 4.63
CA GLY A 384 3.43 -19.44 4.76
C GLY A 384 3.46 -20.16 3.41
N GLU A 385 3.69 -21.47 3.44
CA GLU A 385 4.06 -22.28 2.26
C GLU A 385 3.08 -22.13 1.09
N HIS A 386 1.77 -22.14 1.34
CA HIS A 386 0.76 -21.94 0.28
C HIS A 386 0.89 -20.57 -0.40
N GLY A 387 1.15 -19.51 0.38
CA GLY A 387 1.41 -18.18 -0.16
C GLY A 387 2.72 -18.11 -0.95
N GLN A 388 3.80 -18.74 -0.47
CA GLN A 388 5.07 -18.83 -1.21
C GLN A 388 4.89 -19.54 -2.55
N GLU A 389 4.06 -20.58 -2.58
CA GLU A 389 3.75 -21.38 -3.77
C GLU A 389 2.97 -20.55 -4.82
N VAL A 390 1.90 -19.87 -4.42
CA VAL A 390 1.14 -18.96 -5.29
C VAL A 390 2.01 -17.85 -5.87
N VAL A 391 2.94 -17.31 -5.08
CA VAL A 391 3.92 -16.31 -5.54
C VAL A 391 4.96 -16.93 -6.48
N ARG A 392 5.41 -18.16 -6.24
CA ARG A 392 6.34 -18.90 -7.10
C ARG A 392 5.73 -19.14 -8.48
N GLU A 393 4.52 -19.69 -8.57
CA GLU A 393 3.83 -19.97 -9.83
C GLU A 393 3.60 -18.69 -10.65
N TRP A 394 3.14 -17.62 -10.02
CA TRP A 394 2.90 -16.34 -10.68
C TRP A 394 4.19 -15.73 -11.25
N LEU A 395 5.33 -15.89 -10.56
CA LEU A 395 6.64 -15.48 -11.04
C LEU A 395 7.16 -16.39 -12.16
N GLU A 396 6.92 -17.70 -12.13
CA GLU A 396 7.39 -18.63 -13.16
C GLU A 396 6.72 -18.41 -14.53
N ASP A 397 5.42 -18.09 -14.54
CA ASP A 397 4.67 -17.65 -15.74
C ASP A 397 5.29 -16.40 -16.41
N ARG A 398 5.97 -15.56 -15.61
CA ARG A 398 6.48 -14.23 -16.01
C ARG A 398 8.00 -14.12 -16.16
N ILE A 399 8.76 -14.98 -15.49
CA ILE A 399 10.23 -14.94 -15.41
C ILE A 399 10.79 -16.31 -15.82
N ARG A 400 11.03 -16.46 -17.11
CA ARG A 400 11.84 -17.55 -17.66
C ARG A 400 13.31 -17.22 -17.37
N LEU A 401 13.98 -18.11 -16.64
CA LEU A 401 15.35 -17.96 -16.14
C LEU A 401 16.41 -18.44 -17.13
#